data_AF-A0A3R6LPU5-F1
#
_entry.id   AF-A0A3R6LPU5-F1
#
_cell.length_a   1.000
_cell.length_b   1.000
_cell.length_c   1.000
_cell.angle_alpha   90.00
_cell.angle_beta   90.00
_cell.angle_gamma   90.00
#
_symmetry.space_group_name_H-M   'P 1'
#
loop_
_entity.id
_entity.type
_entity.pdbx_description
1 polymer ?
#
loop_
_entity_poly.entity_id
_entity_poly.type
_entity_poly.pdbx_seq_one_letter_code
_entity_poly.pdbx_strand_id
1 'polypeptide(L)'
;MNRLTQKRVNGIKTGYWSASKKDELVARLAEYEDTGLEPEEVLRLKKDMPGLIPVTEKLPKEDAWVLVAVKRHHWISDFGEENMPDDEKTDHPERIYYALGRCLMRDSWEYLDLESDDESPCVSATDDCSVEDLSYPFAEVIAWMPLPEPYREVMW
;
A
#
# COMPACT_ATOMS: atom_id res chain seq x y z
N MET A 1 -8.90 8.46 43.69
CA MET A 1 -9.10 8.65 42.24
C MET A 1 -8.47 7.48 41.53
N ASN A 2 -9.27 6.59 40.96
CA ASN A 2 -8.76 5.44 40.22
C ASN A 2 -8.27 5.89 38.85
N ARG A 3 -7.08 5.43 38.49
CA ARG A 3 -6.36 5.82 37.27
C ARG A 3 -6.94 5.05 36.08
N LEU A 4 -7.47 5.79 35.10
CA LEU A 4 -8.19 5.27 33.91
C LEU A 4 -7.30 4.82 32.73
N THR A 5 -5.97 4.93 32.85
CA THR A 5 -5.04 4.63 31.75
C THR A 5 -4.43 3.24 31.88
N GLN A 6 -4.71 2.40 30.88
CA GLN A 6 -4.15 1.05 30.75
C GLN A 6 -2.66 1.11 30.41
N LYS A 7 -1.85 0.29 31.07
CA LYS A 7 -0.40 0.19 30.85
C LYS A 7 -0.16 -0.29 29.41
N ARG A 8 0.71 0.39 28.67
CA ARG A 8 1.13 -0.10 27.33
C ARG A 8 1.93 -1.39 27.52
N VAL A 9 1.45 -2.48 26.92
CA VAL A 9 2.14 -3.76 26.84
C VAL A 9 2.22 -4.16 25.37
N ASN A 10 3.03 -3.42 24.62
CA ASN A 10 3.48 -3.85 23.31
C ASN A 10 5.00 -3.66 23.33
N GLY A 11 5.75 -4.77 23.37
CA GLY A 11 7.12 -4.92 23.91
C GLY A 11 8.25 -4.04 23.34
N ILE A 12 7.93 -2.97 22.61
CA ILE A 12 8.84 -2.06 21.90
C ILE A 12 8.85 -0.66 22.54
N LYS A 13 7.77 -0.23 23.23
CA LYS A 13 7.70 1.09 23.91
C LYS A 13 7.12 0.96 25.31
N THR A 14 7.86 1.41 26.32
CA THR A 14 7.40 1.45 27.71
C THR A 14 6.77 2.83 28.03
N GLY A 15 5.58 2.85 28.64
CA GLY A 15 4.90 4.10 29.01
C GLY A 15 3.37 3.99 29.13
N TYR A 16 2.71 5.14 29.27
CA TYR A 16 1.25 5.26 29.31
C TYR A 16 0.77 5.96 28.03
N TRP A 17 -0.40 5.57 27.50
CA TRP A 17 -1.09 6.42 26.53
C TRP A 17 -1.39 7.77 27.20
N SER A 18 -1.10 8.90 26.55
CA SER A 18 -1.74 10.16 26.95
C SER A 18 -3.24 10.00 26.71
N ALA A 19 -4.07 10.45 27.65
CA ALA A 19 -5.53 10.36 27.52
C ALA A 19 -5.99 10.99 26.19
N SER A 20 -5.39 12.12 25.82
CA SER A 20 -5.64 12.81 24.56
C SER A 20 -5.42 11.94 23.30
N LYS A 21 -4.41 11.06 23.27
CA LYS A 21 -4.19 10.15 22.13
C LYS A 21 -5.11 8.93 22.15
N LYS A 22 -5.61 8.54 23.33
CA LYS A 22 -6.57 7.43 23.43
C LYS A 22 -7.94 7.90 22.95
N ASP A 23 -8.39 9.06 23.42
CA ASP A 23 -9.71 9.60 23.05
C ASP A 23 -9.78 9.93 21.56
N GLU A 24 -8.70 10.45 20.95
CA GLU A 24 -8.62 10.68 19.50
C GLU A 24 -8.73 9.37 18.69
N LEU A 25 -8.00 8.32 19.10
CA LEU A 25 -8.08 7.03 18.41
C LEU A 25 -9.44 6.35 18.59
N VAL A 26 -10.04 6.48 19.77
CA VAL A 26 -11.39 5.96 20.05
C VAL A 26 -12.43 6.73 19.23
N ALA A 27 -12.31 8.06 19.11
CA ALA A 27 -13.20 8.86 18.28
C ALA A 27 -13.11 8.46 16.80
N ARG A 28 -11.90 8.29 16.26
CA ARG A 28 -11.73 7.82 14.87
C ARG A 28 -12.23 6.40 14.65
N LEU A 29 -12.08 5.52 15.63
CA LEU A 29 -12.65 4.17 15.56
C LEU A 29 -14.17 4.21 15.60
N ALA A 30 -14.77 5.05 16.45
CA ALA A 30 -16.22 5.24 16.50
C ALA A 30 -16.77 5.80 15.19
N GLU A 31 -16.09 6.80 14.58
CA GLU A 31 -16.45 7.31 13.25
C GLU A 31 -16.45 6.20 12.19
N TYR A 32 -15.52 5.24 12.29
CA TYR A 32 -15.47 4.08 11.41
C TYR A 32 -16.62 3.11 11.69
N GLU A 33 -16.87 2.75 12.95
CA GLU A 33 -17.97 1.86 13.34
C GLU A 33 -19.35 2.45 12.95
N ASP A 34 -19.51 3.76 13.02
CA ASP A 34 -20.72 4.49 12.59
C ASP A 34 -20.98 4.40 11.07
N THR A 35 -19.99 4.01 10.27
CA THR A 35 -20.21 3.74 8.83
C THR A 35 -21.03 2.46 8.59
N GLY A 36 -21.11 1.57 9.60
CA GLY A 36 -21.79 0.28 9.51
C GLY A 36 -21.14 -0.71 8.54
N LEU A 37 -19.91 -0.43 8.10
CA LEU A 37 -19.16 -1.30 7.19
C LEU A 37 -18.28 -2.25 7.99
N GLU A 38 -18.35 -3.53 7.65
CA GLU A 38 -17.40 -4.50 8.17
C GLU A 38 -16.00 -4.29 7.55
N PRO A 39 -14.91 -4.68 8.23
CA PRO A 39 -13.55 -4.55 7.71
C PRO A 39 -13.37 -5.10 6.28
N GLU A 40 -13.99 -6.24 6.00
CA GLU A 40 -13.97 -6.88 4.68
C GLU A 40 -14.66 -6.04 3.59
N GLU A 41 -15.73 -5.33 3.96
CA GLU A 41 -16.46 -4.45 3.03
C GLU A 41 -15.66 -3.20 2.72
N VAL A 42 -14.95 -2.66 3.69
CA VAL A 42 -14.01 -1.55 3.48
C VAL A 42 -12.85 -1.95 2.58
N LEU A 43 -12.35 -3.19 2.72
CA LEU A 43 -11.35 -3.75 1.81
C LEU A 43 -11.91 -3.91 0.38
N ARG A 44 -13.17 -4.31 0.23
CA ARG A 44 -13.83 -4.39 -1.08
C ARG A 44 -14.05 -3.02 -1.72
N LEU A 45 -14.44 -2.01 -0.94
CA LEU A 45 -14.59 -0.63 -1.43
C LEU A 45 -13.26 -0.03 -1.90
N LYS A 46 -12.14 -0.40 -1.25
CA LYS A 46 -10.80 -0.05 -1.75
C LYS A 46 -10.51 -0.69 -3.12
N LYS A 47 -10.99 -1.90 -3.37
CA LYS A 47 -10.77 -2.64 -4.63
C LYS A 47 -11.55 -2.05 -5.80
N ASP A 48 -12.74 -1.50 -5.54
CA ASP A 48 -13.63 -0.90 -6.54
C ASP A 48 -13.51 0.63 -6.58
N MET A 49 -12.35 1.20 -6.24
CA MET A 49 -12.17 2.63 -6.04
C MET A 49 -12.50 3.43 -7.33
N PRO A 50 -13.61 4.20 -7.35
CA PRO A 50 -13.99 4.96 -8.53
C PRO A 50 -13.09 6.20 -8.67
N GLY A 51 -12.39 6.33 -9.80
CA GLY A 51 -11.57 7.51 -10.12
C GLY A 51 -10.11 7.26 -10.43
N LEU A 52 -9.70 5.99 -10.57
CA LEU A 52 -8.38 5.65 -11.11
C LEU A 52 -8.27 6.11 -12.58
N ILE A 53 -7.28 6.94 -12.85
CA ILE A 53 -6.89 7.43 -14.16
C ILE A 53 -5.78 6.51 -14.66
N PRO A 54 -5.96 5.80 -15.78
CA PRO A 54 -4.90 4.98 -16.36
C PRO A 54 -3.66 5.82 -16.66
N VAL A 55 -2.46 5.28 -16.37
CA VAL A 55 -1.19 5.96 -16.67
C VAL A 55 -1.05 6.25 -18.17
N THR A 56 -1.59 5.35 -19.00
CA THR A 56 -1.63 5.49 -20.47
C THR A 56 -2.57 6.61 -20.95
N GLU A 57 -3.52 7.04 -20.14
CA GLU A 57 -4.45 8.12 -20.48
C GLU A 57 -3.86 9.48 -20.12
N LYS A 58 -3.35 9.62 -18.89
CA LYS A 58 -2.85 10.88 -18.37
C LYS A 58 -1.89 10.63 -17.21
N LEU A 59 -0.84 11.44 -17.10
CA LEU A 59 0.08 11.43 -15.97
C LEU A 59 -0.28 12.50 -14.92
N PRO A 60 0.05 12.28 -13.64
CA PRO A 60 -0.08 13.29 -12.61
C PRO A 60 0.95 14.40 -12.81
N LYS A 61 0.88 15.43 -11.95
CA LYS A 61 1.94 16.45 -11.90
C LYS A 61 3.26 15.79 -11.49
N GLU A 62 4.35 16.21 -12.12
CA GLU A 62 5.70 15.73 -11.79
C GLU A 62 6.02 15.92 -10.29
N ASP A 63 6.61 14.88 -9.69
CA ASP A 63 7.00 14.77 -8.28
C ASP A 63 5.84 14.94 -7.26
N ALA A 64 4.58 14.93 -7.72
CA ALA A 64 3.42 15.00 -6.85
C ALA A 64 3.06 13.62 -6.30
N TRP A 65 2.81 13.56 -4.99
CA TRP A 65 2.30 12.36 -4.34
C TRP A 65 0.84 12.09 -4.71
N VAL A 66 0.59 10.90 -5.22
CA VAL A 66 -0.71 10.39 -5.63
C VAL A 66 -0.92 8.97 -5.12
N LEU A 67 -2.19 8.54 -5.07
CA LEU A 67 -2.49 7.14 -4.83
C LEU A 67 -2.33 6.38 -6.15
N VAL A 68 -1.50 5.34 -6.17
CA VAL A 68 -1.23 4.54 -7.36
C VAL A 68 -1.78 3.13 -7.20
N ALA A 69 -2.29 2.56 -8.31
CA ALA A 69 -2.57 1.15 -8.44
C ALA A 69 -1.34 0.48 -9.05
N VAL A 70 -0.68 -0.35 -8.24
CA VAL A 70 0.51 -1.11 -8.63
C VAL A 70 0.07 -2.53 -8.97
N LYS A 71 0.47 -3.00 -10.14
CA LYS A 71 0.31 -4.37 -10.57
C LYS A 71 1.64 -5.10 -10.35
N ARG A 72 1.65 -6.08 -9.46
CA ARG A 72 2.75 -7.04 -9.30
C ARG A 72 2.41 -8.27 -10.13
N HIS A 73 3.28 -8.62 -11.06
CA HIS A 73 3.12 -9.76 -11.95
C HIS A 73 3.28 -11.07 -11.19
N HIS A 74 2.84 -12.15 -11.81
CA HIS A 74 3.06 -13.50 -11.31
C HIS A 74 4.57 -13.79 -11.24
N TRP A 75 5.02 -14.32 -10.12
CA TRP A 75 6.41 -14.72 -9.92
C TRP A 75 6.49 -15.95 -9.02
N ILE A 76 7.66 -16.60 -9.01
CA ILE A 76 7.92 -17.81 -8.25
C ILE A 76 9.17 -17.57 -7.41
N SER A 77 9.07 -17.71 -6.08
CA SER A 77 10.20 -17.40 -5.17
C SER A 77 11.40 -18.31 -5.40
N ASP A 78 11.11 -19.58 -5.70
CA ASP A 78 12.09 -20.64 -5.90
C ASP A 78 12.32 -20.91 -7.39
N PHE A 79 12.10 -19.92 -8.26
CA PHE A 79 12.15 -20.12 -9.72
C PHE A 79 13.48 -20.71 -10.19
N GLY A 80 14.59 -20.23 -9.62
CA GLY A 80 15.95 -20.68 -9.95
C GLY A 80 16.38 -21.99 -9.28
N GLU A 81 15.56 -22.57 -8.40
CA GLU A 81 15.89 -23.80 -7.69
C GLU A 81 15.57 -25.03 -8.56
N GLU A 82 16.56 -25.47 -9.35
CA GLU A 82 16.42 -26.60 -10.28
C GLU A 82 16.15 -27.95 -9.59
N ASN A 83 16.54 -28.09 -8.32
CA ASN A 83 16.39 -29.34 -7.56
C ASN A 83 15.03 -29.46 -6.86
N MET A 84 14.18 -28.44 -6.96
CA MET A 84 12.85 -28.41 -6.36
C MET A 84 11.81 -28.72 -7.45
N PRO A 85 10.92 -29.70 -7.23
CA PRO A 85 9.87 -29.99 -8.20
C PRO A 85 8.89 -28.81 -8.29
N ASP A 86 8.34 -28.58 -9.48
CA ASP A 86 7.55 -27.38 -9.79
C ASP A 86 6.29 -27.24 -8.91
N ASP A 87 5.73 -28.35 -8.41
CA ASP A 87 4.56 -28.34 -7.52
C ASP A 87 4.88 -27.97 -6.06
N GLU A 88 6.15 -28.02 -5.68
CA GLU A 88 6.61 -27.57 -4.35
C GLU A 88 7.06 -26.10 -4.37
N LYS A 89 7.34 -25.53 -5.55
CA LYS A 89 7.80 -24.13 -5.66
C LYS A 89 6.73 -23.16 -5.18
N THR A 90 7.18 -22.11 -4.50
CA THR A 90 6.28 -21.10 -3.96
C THR A 90 5.76 -20.18 -5.06
N ASP A 91 4.50 -20.37 -5.43
CA ASP A 91 3.79 -19.58 -6.44
C ASP A 91 3.19 -18.30 -5.85
N HIS A 92 3.48 -17.16 -6.47
CA HIS A 92 2.91 -15.86 -6.09
C HIS A 92 2.08 -15.30 -7.26
N PRO A 93 0.75 -15.46 -7.25
CA PRO A 93 -0.10 -15.03 -8.35
C PRO A 93 -0.10 -13.51 -8.52
N GLU A 94 -0.48 -13.07 -9.72
CA GLU A 94 -0.65 -11.66 -10.04
C GLU A 94 -1.58 -10.95 -9.03
N ARG A 95 -1.13 -9.78 -8.55
CA ARG A 95 -1.90 -8.97 -7.59
C ARG A 95 -1.85 -7.50 -7.96
N ILE A 96 -2.98 -6.84 -7.75
CA ILE A 96 -3.08 -5.37 -7.82
C ILE A 96 -3.31 -4.86 -6.41
N TYR A 97 -2.50 -3.89 -6.00
CA TYR A 97 -2.60 -3.23 -4.71
C TYR A 97 -2.40 -1.73 -4.84
N TYR A 98 -2.72 -1.00 -3.77
CA TYR A 98 -2.65 0.46 -3.76
C TYR A 98 -1.50 0.92 -2.89
N ALA A 99 -0.67 1.79 -3.45
CA ALA A 99 0.47 2.37 -2.78
C ALA A 99 0.45 3.90 -2.93
N LEU A 100 1.22 4.58 -2.08
CA LEU A 100 1.52 5.98 -2.29
C LEU A 100 2.69 6.07 -3.27
N GLY A 101 2.53 6.80 -4.36
CA GLY A 101 3.57 6.92 -5.39
C GLY A 101 3.63 8.29 -6.02
N ARG A 102 4.69 8.52 -6.79
CA ARG A 102 4.93 9.77 -7.52
C ARG A 102 5.53 9.46 -8.88
N CYS A 103 5.15 10.27 -9.86
CA CYS A 103 5.73 10.22 -11.20
C CYS A 103 6.90 11.20 -11.25
N LEU A 104 8.09 10.69 -11.51
CA LEU A 104 9.31 11.46 -11.71
C LEU A 104 9.46 11.91 -13.17
N MET A 105 10.55 12.64 -13.45
CA MET A 105 10.96 12.99 -14.81
C MET A 105 11.07 11.75 -15.70
N ARG A 106 10.68 11.88 -16.97
CA ARG A 106 10.73 10.84 -18.02
C ARG A 106 9.77 9.67 -17.80
N ASP A 107 8.60 9.93 -17.19
CA ASP A 107 7.53 8.93 -17.00
C ASP A 107 7.95 7.73 -16.14
N SER A 108 8.98 7.93 -15.30
CA SER A 108 9.45 6.94 -14.33
C SER A 108 8.65 7.05 -13.03
N TRP A 109 8.31 5.92 -12.42
CA TRP A 109 7.49 5.88 -11.21
C TRP A 109 8.26 5.37 -10.01
N GLU A 110 8.04 6.03 -8.88
CA GLU A 110 8.46 5.56 -7.56
C GLU A 110 7.22 5.38 -6.68
N TYR A 111 7.17 4.31 -5.89
CA TYR A 111 6.11 4.09 -4.92
C TYR A 111 6.64 3.49 -3.62
N LEU A 112 5.87 3.65 -2.55
CA LEU A 112 6.14 3.03 -1.26
C LEU A 112 5.56 1.63 -1.25
N ASP A 113 6.41 0.61 -1.37
CA ASP A 113 5.97 -0.77 -1.26
C ASP A 113 5.71 -1.12 0.20
N LEU A 114 4.42 -1.25 0.55
CA LEU A 114 3.96 -1.66 1.87
C LEU A 114 3.70 -3.17 1.96
N GLU A 115 3.74 -3.85 0.82
CA GLU A 115 3.51 -5.30 0.68
C GLU A 115 4.84 -6.03 0.41
N SER A 116 5.99 -5.39 0.63
CA SER A 116 7.29 -6.06 0.65
C SER A 116 7.47 -6.77 2.00
N ASP A 117 8.07 -7.96 1.98
CA ASP A 117 8.41 -8.71 3.19
C ASP A 117 9.61 -8.11 3.96
N ASP A 118 10.21 -7.04 3.44
CA ASP A 118 11.28 -6.31 4.09
C ASP A 118 10.79 -5.58 5.36
N GLU A 119 11.64 -5.54 6.41
CA GLU A 119 11.30 -4.92 7.71
C GLU A 119 11.02 -3.40 7.65
N SER A 120 11.23 -2.77 6.50
CA SER A 120 10.96 -1.34 6.29
C SER A 120 10.34 -1.11 4.91
N PRO A 121 9.28 -0.27 4.81
CA PRO A 121 8.76 0.19 3.52
C PRO A 121 9.90 0.75 2.67
N CYS A 122 10.09 0.19 1.49
CA CYS A 122 11.11 0.63 0.54
C CYS A 122 10.49 1.51 -0.56
N VAL A 123 11.27 2.45 -1.08
CA VAL A 123 10.91 3.15 -2.33
C VAL A 123 11.29 2.22 -3.47
N SER A 124 10.28 1.68 -4.16
CA SER A 124 10.47 0.84 -5.33
C SER A 124 10.23 1.65 -6.60
N ALA A 125 11.06 1.42 -7.60
CA ALA A 125 10.84 1.91 -8.96
C ALA A 125 10.02 0.89 -9.73
N THR A 126 9.26 1.33 -10.73
CA THR A 126 8.59 0.41 -11.65
C THR A 126 9.58 -0.24 -12.60
N ASP A 127 9.34 -1.51 -12.91
CA ASP A 127 10.14 -2.29 -13.84
C ASP A 127 9.68 -2.16 -15.30
N ASP A 128 10.57 -2.49 -16.24
CA ASP A 128 10.21 -2.71 -17.65
C ASP A 128 9.55 -4.09 -17.80
N CYS A 129 8.22 -4.10 -17.78
CA CYS A 129 7.42 -5.32 -17.87
C CYS A 129 7.22 -5.83 -19.32
N SER A 130 8.06 -5.42 -20.27
CA SER A 130 7.96 -5.88 -21.68
C SER A 130 8.39 -7.33 -21.89
N VAL A 131 9.08 -7.93 -20.93
CA VAL A 131 9.53 -9.33 -20.95
C VAL A 131 8.98 -10.05 -19.72
N GLU A 132 8.35 -11.20 -19.94
CA GLU A 132 7.92 -12.07 -18.84
C GLU A 132 9.14 -12.77 -18.22
N ASP A 133 9.37 -12.52 -16.93
CA ASP A 133 10.38 -13.18 -16.12
C ASP A 133 9.79 -13.51 -14.74
N LEU A 134 9.64 -14.81 -14.46
CA LEU A 134 9.02 -15.33 -13.24
C LEU A 134 10.00 -15.40 -12.07
N SER A 135 11.28 -15.09 -12.28
CA SER A 135 12.32 -15.14 -11.25
C SER A 135 12.31 -13.95 -10.30
N TYR A 136 11.59 -12.89 -10.66
CA TYR A 136 11.58 -11.63 -9.92
C TYR A 136 10.15 -11.05 -9.84
N PRO A 137 9.76 -10.43 -8.71
CA PRO A 137 8.45 -9.80 -8.56
C PRO A 137 8.36 -8.47 -9.33
N PHE A 138 8.26 -8.54 -10.66
CA PHE A 138 8.07 -7.36 -11.51
C PHE A 138 6.83 -6.58 -11.11
N ALA A 139 6.97 -5.25 -11.06
CA ALA A 139 5.87 -4.36 -10.72
C ALA A 139 5.79 -3.12 -11.62
N GLU A 140 4.57 -2.79 -12.05
CA GLU A 140 4.26 -1.60 -12.83
C GLU A 140 3.10 -0.80 -12.24
N VAL A 141 3.11 0.52 -12.42
CA VAL A 141 1.98 1.38 -12.06
C VAL A 141 1.03 1.44 -13.25
N ILE A 142 -0.20 0.95 -13.07
CA ILE A 142 -1.21 0.86 -14.14
C ILE A 142 -2.19 2.03 -14.13
N ALA A 143 -2.44 2.62 -12.96
CA ALA A 143 -3.35 3.75 -12.79
C ALA A 143 -3.02 4.57 -11.55
N TRP A 144 -3.55 5.78 -11.47
CA TRP A 144 -3.38 6.67 -10.31
C TRP A 144 -4.62 7.52 -10.06
N MET A 145 -4.71 8.11 -8.88
CA MET A 145 -5.70 9.15 -8.60
C MET A 145 -5.15 10.17 -7.60
N PRO A 146 -5.62 11.44 -7.64
CA PRO A 146 -5.24 12.40 -6.62
C PRO A 146 -5.61 11.88 -5.24
N LEU A 147 -4.79 12.20 -4.24
CA LEU A 147 -5.09 11.82 -2.87
C LEU A 147 -6.50 12.30 -2.46
N PRO A 148 -7.25 11.48 -1.71
CA PRO A 148 -8.53 11.89 -1.17
C PRO A 148 -8.30 13.01 -0.14
N GLU A 149 -9.28 13.90 0.00
CA GLU A 149 -9.32 14.82 1.15
C GLU A 149 -9.27 13.99 2.44
N PRO A 150 -8.50 14.39 3.47
CA PRO A 150 -7.79 15.66 3.65
C PRO A 150 -6.31 15.66 3.21
N TYR A 151 -5.87 14.63 2.50
CA TYR A 151 -4.44 14.40 2.19
C TYR A 151 -3.95 15.14 0.94
N ARG A 152 -4.79 15.98 0.33
CA ARG A 152 -4.37 16.84 -0.78
C ARG A 152 -3.44 17.93 -0.28
N GLU A 153 -2.35 18.18 -0.99
CA GLU A 153 -1.47 19.31 -0.71
C GLU A 153 -2.26 20.63 -0.84
N VAL A 154 -2.40 21.34 0.27
CA VAL A 154 -2.91 22.70 0.29
C VAL A 154 -1.74 23.61 -0.09
N MET A 155 -1.70 24.08 -1.34
CA MET A 155 -0.74 25.12 -1.74
C MET A 155 -1.17 26.44 -1.10
N TRP A 156 -0.37 26.94 -0.14
CA TRP A 156 -0.52 28.26 0.49
C TRP A 156 0.16 29.35 -0.33
#